data_AF-H8G3K5-F1
#
_entry.id   AF-H8G3K5-F1
#
_cell.length_a   1.000
_cell.length_b   1.000
_cell.length_c   1.000
_cell.angle_alpha   90.00
_cell.angle_beta   90.00
_cell.angle_gamma   90.00
#
_symmetry.space_group_name_H-M   'P 1'
#
loop_
_entity.id
_entity.type
_entity.pdbx_description
1 polymer ?
#
loop_
_entity_poly.entity_id
_entity_poly.type
_entity_poly.pdbx_seq_one_letter_code
_entity_poly.pdbx_strand_id
1 'polypeptide(L)'
;MTSVKPPRTAVLLPGTGSDEHFVRSVFSRPLAAVGVTVTAPPPPPGEDVVEGSLALLDRLADDADDADAPLLVGGISLGAHLATTWALANTHRCAGVLAALPAWNGPADPLPPPCRPRLPRPRSRPGPPRPRRGV
;
A
#
# COMPACT_ATOMS: atom_id res chain seq x y z
N MET A 1 13.22 -33.77 -4.21
CA MET A 1 12.46 -32.57 -4.64
C MET A 1 11.03 -32.77 -4.18
N THR A 2 10.65 -32.18 -3.06
CA THR A 2 9.26 -32.22 -2.57
C THR A 2 8.43 -31.48 -3.61
N SER A 3 7.46 -32.16 -4.22
CA SER A 3 6.53 -31.55 -5.16
C SER A 3 5.75 -30.48 -4.41
N VAL A 4 6.10 -29.20 -4.61
CA VAL A 4 5.32 -28.09 -4.09
C VAL A 4 4.03 -28.09 -4.88
N LYS A 5 2.93 -28.50 -4.24
CA LYS A 5 1.59 -28.38 -4.81
C LYS A 5 1.39 -26.91 -5.14
N PRO A 6 1.11 -26.55 -6.41
CA PRO A 6 0.95 -25.14 -6.76
C PRO A 6 -0.22 -24.56 -5.96
N PRO A 7 -0.08 -23.33 -5.43
CA PRO A 7 -1.15 -22.69 -4.68
C PRO A 7 -2.38 -22.56 -5.57
N ARG A 8 -3.54 -22.94 -5.07
CA ARG A 8 -4.81 -22.88 -5.81
C ARG A 8 -5.57 -21.58 -5.56
N THR A 9 -5.16 -20.84 -4.53
CA THR A 9 -5.83 -19.63 -4.07
C THR A 9 -4.80 -18.53 -3.88
N ALA A 10 -5.12 -17.35 -4.41
CA ALA A 10 -4.42 -16.11 -4.18
C ALA A 10 -5.27 -15.17 -3.34
N VAL A 11 -4.79 -14.76 -2.17
CA VAL A 11 -5.41 -13.70 -1.37
C VAL A 11 -4.73 -12.38 -1.69
N LEU A 12 -5.47 -11.45 -2.29
CA LEU A 12 -4.93 -10.17 -2.76
C LEU A 12 -5.57 -8.99 -2.05
N LEU A 13 -4.74 -8.18 -1.37
CA LEU A 13 -5.17 -7.02 -0.60
C LEU A 13 -5.14 -5.73 -1.45
N PRO A 14 -6.14 -4.85 -1.31
CA PRO A 14 -6.14 -3.55 -1.98
C PRO A 14 -5.09 -2.59 -1.40
N GLY A 15 -4.76 -1.54 -2.17
CA GLY A 15 -4.03 -0.37 -1.67
C GLY A 15 -4.96 0.69 -1.10
N THR A 16 -4.43 1.76 -0.50
CA THR A 16 -5.21 2.83 0.17
C THR A 16 -6.21 3.56 -0.72
N GLY A 17 -5.97 3.60 -2.04
CA GLY A 17 -6.87 4.19 -3.03
C GLY A 17 -7.61 3.16 -3.88
N SER A 18 -7.64 1.90 -3.47
CA SER A 18 -8.28 0.80 -4.20
C SER A 18 -9.21 0.03 -3.29
N ASP A 19 -10.04 -0.80 -3.91
CA ASP A 19 -10.95 -1.70 -3.22
C ASP A 19 -10.83 -3.11 -3.77
N GLU A 20 -11.60 -4.02 -3.18
CA GLU A 20 -11.64 -5.42 -3.54
C GLU A 20 -12.20 -5.68 -4.95
N HIS A 21 -13.02 -4.76 -5.48
CA HIS A 21 -13.55 -4.85 -6.84
C HIS A 21 -12.45 -4.54 -7.86
N PHE A 22 -11.66 -3.49 -7.61
CA PHE A 22 -10.51 -3.15 -8.42
C PHE A 22 -9.50 -4.30 -8.46
N VAL A 23 -9.14 -4.85 -7.30
CA VAL A 23 -8.24 -6.00 -7.20
C VAL A 23 -8.77 -7.19 -8.01
N ARG A 24 -10.04 -7.57 -7.83
CA ARG A 24 -10.66 -8.63 -8.63
C ARG A 24 -10.59 -8.35 -10.13
N SER A 25 -10.90 -7.13 -10.55
CA SER A 25 -10.93 -6.76 -11.97
C SER A 25 -9.56 -6.92 -12.64
N VAL A 26 -8.48 -6.60 -11.93
CA VAL A 26 -7.10 -6.63 -12.47
C VAL A 26 -6.53 -8.05 -12.44
N PHE A 27 -6.75 -8.80 -11.36
CA PHE A 27 -6.00 -10.03 -11.11
C PHE A 27 -6.74 -11.33 -11.39
N SER A 28 -8.09 -11.34 -11.41
CA SER A 28 -8.84 -12.60 -11.53
C SER A 28 -8.55 -13.32 -12.85
N ARG A 29 -8.56 -12.59 -13.98
CA ARG A 29 -8.30 -13.19 -15.29
C ARG A 29 -6.86 -13.73 -15.44
N PRO A 30 -5.80 -12.95 -15.17
CA PRO A 30 -4.44 -13.47 -15.33
C PRO A 30 -4.12 -14.63 -14.39
N LEU A 31 -4.64 -14.64 -13.15
CA LEU A 31 -4.41 -15.75 -12.22
C LEU A 31 -5.25 -16.99 -12.56
N ALA A 32 -6.48 -16.82 -13.03
CA ALA A 32 -7.28 -17.94 -13.52
C ALA A 32 -6.62 -18.65 -14.71
N ALA A 33 -5.89 -17.92 -15.57
CA ALA A 33 -5.16 -18.50 -16.70
C ALA A 33 -4.06 -19.49 -16.27
N VAL A 34 -3.61 -19.44 -15.02
CA VAL A 34 -2.64 -20.36 -14.42
C VAL A 34 -3.26 -21.26 -13.34
N GLY A 35 -4.60 -21.33 -13.28
CA GLY A 35 -5.32 -22.21 -12.34
C GLY A 35 -5.39 -21.70 -10.90
N VAL A 36 -5.19 -20.40 -10.67
CA VAL A 36 -5.23 -19.77 -9.34
C VAL A 36 -6.50 -18.94 -9.19
N THR A 37 -7.29 -19.24 -8.17
CA THR A 37 -8.51 -18.50 -7.81
C THR A 37 -8.16 -17.28 -6.97
N VAL A 38 -8.78 -16.12 -7.26
CA VAL A 38 -8.54 -14.89 -6.50
C VAL A 38 -9.59 -14.70 -5.41
N THR A 39 -9.11 -14.55 -4.17
CA THR A 39 -9.87 -14.04 -3.03
C THR A 39 -9.41 -12.61 -2.76
N ALA A 40 -10.26 -11.63 -3.05
CA ALA A 40 -10.01 -10.23 -2.70
C ALA A 40 -10.97 -9.80 -1.57
N PRO A 41 -10.53 -9.77 -0.32
CA PRO A 41 -11.34 -9.30 0.79
C PRO A 41 -11.52 -7.78 0.72
N PRO A 42 -12.68 -7.23 1.14
CA PRO A 42 -12.82 -5.79 1.34
C PRO A 42 -11.82 -5.29 2.38
N PRO A 43 -11.26 -4.07 2.22
CA PRO A 43 -10.37 -3.51 3.21
C PRO A 43 -11.11 -3.29 4.54
N PRO A 44 -10.49 -3.55 5.70
CA PRO A 44 -11.07 -3.18 6.97
C PRO A 44 -11.33 -1.67 7.03
N PRO A 45 -12.44 -1.24 7.65
CA PRO A 45 -12.78 0.18 7.74
C PRO A 45 -11.90 0.91 8.77
N GLY A 46 -11.69 2.21 8.55
CA GLY A 46 -11.14 3.11 9.55
C GLY A 46 -9.63 2.96 9.77
N GLU A 47 -9.20 3.24 11.00
CA GLU A 47 -7.79 3.30 11.39
C GLU A 47 -7.15 1.90 11.50
N ASP A 48 -7.97 0.85 11.64
CA ASP A 48 -7.54 -0.54 11.84
C ASP A 48 -7.19 -1.26 10.53
N VAL A 49 -7.05 -0.54 9.41
CA VAL A 49 -6.82 -1.14 8.08
C VAL A 49 -5.59 -2.05 8.06
N VAL A 50 -4.54 -1.71 8.81
CA VAL A 50 -3.30 -2.49 8.88
C VAL A 50 -3.51 -3.78 9.67
N GLU A 51 -3.88 -3.66 10.94
CA GLU A 51 -4.06 -4.81 11.85
C GLU A 51 -5.19 -5.72 11.38
N GLY A 52 -6.30 -5.15 10.94
CA GLY A 52 -7.44 -5.88 10.40
C GLY A 52 -7.10 -6.65 9.13
N SER A 53 -6.22 -6.13 8.27
CA SER A 53 -5.80 -6.84 7.05
C SER A 53 -4.89 -8.02 7.36
N LEU A 54 -3.98 -7.88 8.34
CA LEU A 54 -3.13 -8.98 8.79
C LEU A 54 -3.97 -10.08 9.45
N ALA A 55 -4.88 -9.70 10.35
CA ALA A 55 -5.80 -10.66 10.99
C ALA A 55 -6.71 -11.35 9.97
N LEU A 56 -7.05 -10.67 8.87
CA LEU A 56 -7.82 -11.27 7.79
C LEU A 56 -6.99 -12.28 6.98
N LEU A 57 -5.70 -12.01 6.74
CA LEU A 57 -4.79 -12.99 6.13
C LEU A 57 -4.64 -14.23 7.01
N ASP A 58 -4.53 -14.06 8.34
CA ASP A 58 -4.48 -15.19 9.28
C ASP A 58 -5.73 -16.07 9.17
N ARG A 59 -6.93 -15.46 9.23
CA ARG A 59 -8.19 -16.21 9.10
C ARG A 59 -8.29 -16.97 7.77
N LEU A 60 -7.93 -16.33 6.66
CA LEU A 60 -7.98 -16.98 5.35
C LEU A 60 -6.92 -18.07 5.19
N ALA A 61 -5.79 -17.95 5.88
CA ALA A 61 -4.78 -19.00 5.93
C ALA A 61 -5.26 -20.18 6.79
N ASP A 62 -5.98 -19.93 7.89
CA ASP A 62 -6.58 -21.00 8.71
C ASP A 62 -7.54 -21.84 7.86
N ASP A 63 -8.43 -21.18 7.11
CA ASP A 63 -9.37 -21.84 6.19
C ASP A 63 -8.65 -22.63 5.07
N ALA A 64 -7.46 -22.21 4.66
CA ALA A 64 -6.67 -22.84 3.59
C ALA A 64 -5.80 -24.00 4.09
N ASP A 65 -5.31 -23.93 5.33
CA ASP A 65 -4.55 -25.00 5.97
C ASP A 65 -5.43 -26.22 6.23
N ASP A 66 -6.72 -26.02 6.56
CA ASP A 66 -7.71 -27.10 6.61
C ASP A 66 -7.82 -27.86 5.27
N ALA A 67 -7.45 -27.22 4.16
CA ALA A 67 -7.39 -27.80 2.81
C ALA A 67 -6.00 -28.29 2.39
N ASP A 68 -5.01 -28.27 3.31
CA ASP A 68 -3.61 -28.65 3.12
C ASP A 68 -3.01 -28.00 1.85
N ALA A 69 -3.13 -26.67 1.78
CA ALA A 69 -2.66 -25.88 0.65
C ALA A 69 -2.17 -24.48 1.07
N PRO A 70 -0.85 -24.19 0.99
CA PRO A 70 -0.34 -22.86 1.30
C PRO A 70 -0.86 -21.81 0.31
N LEU A 71 -1.05 -20.59 0.79
CA LEU A 71 -1.62 -19.48 0.03
C LEU A 71 -0.59 -18.76 -0.83
N LEU A 72 -0.99 -18.30 -2.01
CA LEU A 72 -0.33 -17.15 -2.65
C LEU A 72 -0.93 -15.89 -2.02
N VAL A 73 -0.11 -15.01 -1.44
CA VAL A 73 -0.60 -13.72 -0.90
C VAL A 73 -0.09 -12.57 -1.73
N GLY A 74 -0.74 -11.41 -1.68
CA GLY A 74 -0.26 -10.27 -2.44
C GLY A 74 -1.13 -9.05 -2.31
N GLY A 75 -0.89 -8.07 -3.18
CA GLY A 75 -1.71 -6.87 -3.24
C GLY A 75 -1.08 -5.74 -4.02
N ILE A 76 -1.67 -4.56 -3.86
CA ILE A 76 -1.21 -3.30 -4.47
C ILE A 76 -0.76 -2.34 -3.39
N SER A 77 0.39 -1.67 -3.56
CA SER A 77 0.87 -0.61 -2.66
C SER A 77 0.91 -1.04 -1.19
N LEU A 78 -0.02 -0.56 -0.36
CA LEU A 78 -0.13 -0.96 1.05
C LEU A 78 -0.42 -2.45 1.16
N GLY A 79 -1.36 -2.98 0.38
CA GLY A 79 -1.71 -4.40 0.39
C GLY A 79 -0.53 -5.30 0.02
N ALA A 80 0.33 -4.87 -0.91
CA ALA A 80 1.56 -5.59 -1.25
C ALA A 80 2.53 -5.65 -0.05
N HIS A 81 2.63 -4.54 0.69
CA HIS A 81 3.48 -4.44 1.87
C HIS A 81 2.98 -5.36 2.99
N LEU A 82 1.68 -5.29 3.31
CA LEU A 82 1.05 -6.11 4.36
C LEU A 82 1.14 -7.60 4.03
N ALA A 83 0.87 -7.99 2.78
CA ALA A 83 1.00 -9.37 2.34
C ALA A 83 2.44 -9.89 2.44
N THR A 84 3.44 -9.05 2.11
CA THR A 84 4.86 -9.42 2.25
C THR A 84 5.24 -9.57 3.73
N THR A 85 4.82 -8.63 4.58
CA THR A 85 5.05 -8.69 6.04
C THR A 85 4.47 -9.98 6.62
N TRP A 86 3.23 -10.31 6.26
CA TRP A 86 2.58 -11.54 6.69
C TRP A 86 3.31 -12.79 6.18
N ALA A 87 3.71 -12.81 4.90
CA ALA A 87 4.42 -13.94 4.29
C ALA A 87 5.75 -14.24 4.98
N LEU A 88 6.50 -13.20 5.36
CA LEU A 88 7.77 -13.35 6.07
C LEU A 88 7.58 -13.92 7.48
N ALA A 89 6.46 -13.61 8.14
CA ALA A 89 6.12 -14.18 9.44
C ALA A 89 5.52 -15.60 9.33
N ASN A 90 4.91 -15.95 8.19
CA ASN A 90 4.14 -17.17 7.97
C ASN A 90 4.67 -18.02 6.81
N THR A 91 5.98 -18.21 6.73
CA THR A 91 6.64 -18.90 5.58
C THR A 91 6.16 -20.33 5.35
N HIS A 92 5.62 -21.01 6.37
CA HIS A 92 5.06 -22.35 6.26
C HIS A 92 3.64 -22.37 5.66
N ARG A 93 2.92 -21.25 5.72
CA ARG A 93 1.54 -21.07 5.23
C ARG A 93 1.49 -20.36 3.88
N CYS A 94 2.64 -19.90 3.41
CA CYS A 94 2.76 -19.02 2.25
C CYS A 94 3.58 -19.70 1.14
N ALA A 95 2.94 -19.90 -0.01
CA ALA A 95 3.57 -20.44 -1.21
C ALA A 95 4.36 -19.38 -1.99
N GLY A 96 4.05 -18.09 -1.79
CA GLY A 96 4.71 -16.99 -2.48
C GLY A 96 3.97 -15.65 -2.32
N VAL A 97 4.57 -14.60 -2.90
CA VAL A 97 4.06 -13.22 -2.82
C VAL A 97 3.88 -12.61 -4.22
N LEU A 98 2.71 -12.01 -4.48
CA LEU A 98 2.44 -11.16 -5.63
C LEU A 98 2.42 -9.68 -5.21
N ALA A 99 3.51 -8.95 -5.45
CA ALA A 99 3.64 -7.55 -5.08
C ALA A 99 3.50 -6.62 -6.30
N ALA A 100 2.39 -5.87 -6.38
CA ALA A 100 2.17 -4.86 -7.42
C ALA A 100 2.38 -3.46 -6.86
N LEU A 101 3.29 -2.69 -7.46
CA LEU A 101 3.61 -1.31 -7.05
C LEU A 101 3.80 -1.19 -5.52
N PRO A 102 4.65 -2.01 -4.89
CA PRO A 102 4.79 -2.00 -3.43
C PRO A 102 5.20 -0.62 -2.94
N ALA A 103 4.64 -0.19 -1.81
CA ALA A 103 5.04 1.05 -1.18
C ALA A 103 6.54 1.02 -0.82
N TRP A 104 7.20 2.18 -0.90
CA TRP A 104 8.62 2.33 -0.57
C TRP A 104 8.90 1.82 0.85
N ASN A 105 9.90 0.94 0.98
CA ASN A 105 10.32 0.32 2.23
C ASN A 105 11.73 0.75 2.67
N GLY A 106 12.37 1.67 1.94
CA GLY A 106 13.68 2.21 2.28
C GLY A 106 13.61 3.36 3.28
N PRO A 107 14.75 3.83 3.80
CA PRO A 107 14.80 5.06 4.58
C PRO A 107 14.17 6.20 3.78
N ALA A 108 13.47 7.10 4.48
CA ALA A 108 13.03 8.33 3.87
C ALA A 108 14.27 9.16 3.54
N ASP A 109 14.41 9.56 2.27
CA ASP A 109 15.37 10.60 1.93
C ASP A 109 15.04 11.87 2.75
N PRO A 110 16.06 12.64 3.17
CA PRO A 110 15.81 13.91 3.83
C PRO A 110 14.89 14.74 2.96
N LEU A 111 13.72 15.11 3.50
CA LEU A 111 12.80 16.00 2.79
C LEU A 111 13.57 17.26 2.36
N PRO A 112 13.48 17.69 1.09
CA PRO A 112 14.00 18.99 0.71
C PRO A 112 13.39 20.05 1.65
N PRO A 113 14.14 21.08 2.05
CA PRO A 113 13.64 22.08 2.97
C PRO A 113 12.32 22.64 2.44
N PRO A 114 11.33 22.90 3.31
CA PRO A 114 10.01 23.33 2.87
C PRO A 114 10.15 24.54 1.95
N CYS A 115 9.43 24.52 0.83
CA CYS A 115 9.42 25.63 -0.12
C CYS A 115 8.89 26.87 0.60
N ARG A 116 9.79 27.75 1.08
CA ARG A 116 9.40 28.98 1.75
C ARG A 116 8.83 29.92 0.70
N PRO A 117 7.61 30.44 0.84
CA PRO A 117 7.12 31.48 -0.05
C PRO A 117 8.05 32.68 0.04
N ARG A 118 8.45 33.20 -1.13
CA ARG A 118 9.29 34.39 -1.22
C ARG A 118 8.49 35.58 -0.70
N LEU A 119 8.79 36.06 0.50
CA LEU A 119 8.14 37.27 1.03
C LEU A 119 8.44 38.45 0.10
N PRO A 120 7.41 39.27 -0.24
CA PRO A 120 7.63 40.49 -0.99
C PRO A 120 8.57 41.42 -0.22
N ARG A 121 9.51 42.05 -0.92
CA ARG A 121 10.40 43.05 -0.31
C ARG A 121 9.55 44.16 0.31
N PRO A 122 9.84 44.60 1.55
CA PRO A 122 9.13 45.72 2.14
C PRO A 122 9.26 46.94 1.22
N ARG A 123 8.12 47.53 0.84
CA ARG A 123 8.11 48.78 0.09
C ARG A 123 8.75 49.85 0.97
N SER A 124 9.72 50.57 0.41
CA SER A 124 10.32 51.75 1.04
C SER A 124 9.21 52.72 1.43
N ARG A 125 9.15 53.11 2.72
CA ARG A 125 8.23 54.15 3.17
C ARG A 125 8.52 55.45 2.41
N PRO A 126 7.49 56.20 1.96
CA PRO A 126 7.72 57.49 1.34
C PRO A 126 8.44 58.41 2.33
N GLY A 127 9.49 59.08 1.85
CA GLY A 127 10.26 60.04 2.64
C GLY A 127 9.42 61.23 3.08
N PRO A 128 9.83 61.95 4.14
CA PRO A 128 9.06 63.04 4.70
C PRO A 128 8.88 64.20 3.68
N PRO A 129 7.74 64.92 3.74
CA PRO A 129 7.46 66.02 2.82
C PRO A 129 8.49 67.15 2.99
N ARG A 130 8.97 67.68 1.86
CA ARG A 130 9.91 68.80 1.85
C ARG A 130 9.23 70.08 2.37
N PRO A 131 9.92 70.88 3.22
CA PRO A 131 9.36 72.13 3.73
C PRO A 131 9.16 73.14 2.59
N ARG A 132 7.97 73.75 2.55
CA ARG A 132 7.67 74.86 1.64
C ARG A 132 8.47 76.08 2.08
N ARG A 133 9.30 76.62 1.20
CA ARG A 133 9.94 77.93 1.40
C ARG A 133 8.88 79.01 1.18
N GLY A 134 8.51 79.72 2.24
CA GLY A 134 7.74 80.96 2.17
C GLY A 134 8.63 82.11 1.73
N VAL A 135 8.07 82.96 0.87
CA VAL A 135 8.60 84.27 0.43
C VAL A 135 8.24 85.32 1.46
#